data_AF-A0A0C9WAU8-F1
#
_entry.id   AF-A0A0C9WAU8-F1
#
_cell.length_a   1.000
_cell.length_b   1.000
_cell.length_c   1.000
_cell.angle_alpha   90.00
_cell.angle_beta   90.00
_cell.angle_gamma   90.00
#
_symmetry.space_group_name_H-M   'P 1'
#
loop_
_entity.id
_entity.type
_entity.pdbx_description
1 polymer ?
#
loop_
_entity_poly.entity_id
_entity_poly.type
_entity_poly.pdbx_seq_one_letter_code
_entity_poly.pdbx_strand_id
1 'polypeptide(L)'
;VQSLSRKYIQALQGLEVAKEGYRNLTANADQSLITQWIAQAEEAQTRHFADVTAMDIFDVQLQRAPTRAEMQLQLAEDPAQPSSACSVASWLSLGLKIEELQ
;
A
#
# COMPACT_ATOMS: atom_id res chain seq x y z
N VAL A 1 -34.34 15.90 24.20
CA VAL A 1 -33.85 16.88 23.19
C VAL A 1 -32.36 17.18 23.32
N GLN A 2 -31.80 17.39 24.53
CA GLN A 2 -30.35 17.66 24.72
C GLN A 2 -29.37 16.52 24.37
N SER A 3 -29.84 15.28 24.26
CA SER A 3 -29.02 14.14 23.84
C SER A 3 -28.79 14.13 22.32
N LEU A 4 -29.79 14.56 21.53
CA LEU A 4 -29.70 14.61 20.08
C LEU A 4 -28.77 15.74 19.62
N SER A 5 -28.87 16.92 20.24
CA SER A 5 -27.98 18.05 19.93
C SER A 5 -26.51 17.72 20.23
N ARG A 6 -26.23 17.05 21.35
CA ARG A 6 -24.88 16.57 21.68
C ARG A 6 -24.36 15.55 20.68
N LYS A 7 -25.17 14.55 20.32
CA LYS A 7 -24.82 13.56 19.29
C LYS A 7 -24.55 14.21 17.93
N TYR A 8 -25.33 15.22 17.56
CA TYR A 8 -25.14 15.97 16.32
C TYR A 8 -23.81 16.74 16.31
N ILE A 9 -23.49 17.45 17.40
CA ILE A 9 -22.19 18.15 17.53
C ILE A 9 -21.03 17.16 17.44
N GLN A 10 -21.15 16.00 18.09
CA GLN A 10 -20.13 14.95 18.05
C GLN A 10 -19.98 14.37 16.64
N ALA A 11 -21.09 14.18 15.91
CA ALA A 11 -21.05 13.72 14.52
C ALA A 11 -20.38 14.74 13.60
N LEU A 12 -20.62 16.04 13.81
CA LEU A 12 -19.92 17.10 13.06
C LEU A 12 -18.42 17.10 13.32
N GLN A 13 -18.00 16.93 14.58
CA GLN A 13 -16.59 16.83 14.93
C GLN A 13 -15.96 15.58 14.30
N GLY A 14 -16.63 14.43 14.38
CA GLY A 14 -16.18 13.20 13.76
C GLY A 14 -16.07 13.30 12.23
N LEU A 15 -16.99 14.03 11.59
CA LEU A 15 -16.97 14.27 10.15
C LEU A 15 -15.73 15.05 9.72
N GLU A 16 -15.36 16.12 10.45
CA GLU A 16 -14.18 16.91 10.12
C GLU A 16 -12.89 16.10 10.29
N VAL A 17 -12.79 15.30 11.35
CA VAL A 17 -11.65 14.37 11.54
C VAL A 17 -11.57 13.34 10.41
N ALA A 18 -12.71 12.77 10.01
CA ALA A 18 -12.76 11.79 8.92
C ALA A 18 -12.37 12.40 7.57
N LYS A 19 -12.83 13.63 7.27
CA LYS A 19 -12.46 14.36 6.04
C LYS A 19 -10.97 14.65 5.99
N GLU A 20 -10.39 15.09 7.11
CA GLU A 20 -8.96 15.39 7.18
C GLU A 20 -8.13 14.11 7.02
N GLY A 21 -8.52 13.03 7.68
CA GLY A 21 -7.91 11.70 7.50
C GLY A 21 -7.97 11.23 6.05
N TYR A 22 -9.12 11.37 5.40
CA TYR A 22 -9.29 11.03 3.98
C TYR A 22 -8.37 11.85 3.08
N ARG A 23 -8.34 13.18 3.26
CA ARG A 23 -7.46 14.06 2.47
C ARG A 23 -6.00 13.65 2.58
N ASN A 24 -5.53 13.38 3.80
CA ASN A 24 -4.16 12.95 4.03
C ASN A 24 -3.83 11.60 3.37
N LEU A 25 -4.78 10.66 3.38
CA LEU A 25 -4.65 9.36 2.70
C LEU A 25 -4.62 9.52 1.17
N THR A 26 -5.45 10.40 0.63
CA THR A 26 -5.59 10.59 -0.83
C THR A 26 -4.58 11.57 -1.42
N ALA A 27 -3.89 12.38 -0.61
CA ALA A 27 -3.03 13.46 -1.10
C ALA A 27 -1.90 12.98 -2.03
N ASN A 28 -1.42 11.75 -1.83
CA ASN A 28 -0.35 11.14 -2.63
C ASN A 28 -0.81 9.89 -3.39
N ALA A 29 -2.11 9.55 -3.34
CA ALA A 29 -2.65 8.36 -3.98
C ALA A 29 -3.18 8.69 -5.38
N ASP A 30 -3.00 7.76 -6.32
CA ASP A 30 -3.54 7.90 -7.66
C ASP A 30 -5.08 7.91 -7.65
N GLN A 31 -5.67 8.81 -8.44
CA GLN A 31 -7.12 8.98 -8.52
C GLN A 31 -7.84 7.70 -8.95
N SER A 32 -7.23 6.91 -9.84
CA SER A 32 -7.76 5.61 -10.28
C SER A 32 -7.85 4.60 -9.14
N LEU A 33 -6.83 4.58 -8.27
CA LEU A 33 -6.76 3.72 -7.10
C LEU A 33 -7.84 4.10 -6.08
N ILE A 34 -8.03 5.40 -5.86
CA ILE A 34 -9.10 5.92 -4.99
C ILE A 34 -10.47 5.50 -5.50
N THR A 35 -10.75 5.66 -6.80
CA THR A 35 -12.03 5.24 -7.40
C THR A 35 -12.26 3.74 -7.25
N GLN A 36 -11.22 2.93 -7.41
CA GLN A 36 -11.30 1.48 -7.21
C GLN A 36 -11.64 1.14 -5.75
N TRP A 37 -10.97 1.77 -4.78
CA TRP A 37 -11.25 1.54 -3.36
C TRP A 37 -12.68 1.94 -2.96
N ILE A 38 -13.20 3.04 -3.51
CA ILE A 38 -14.59 3.46 -3.28
C ILE A 38 -15.55 2.39 -3.80
N ALA A 39 -15.36 1.92 -5.03
CA ALA A 39 -16.22 0.88 -5.61
C ALA A 39 -16.17 -0.44 -4.81
N GLN A 40 -14.98 -0.83 -4.33
CA GLN A 40 -14.82 -2.01 -3.48
C GLN A 40 -15.53 -1.85 -2.13
N ALA A 41 -15.42 -0.68 -1.50
CA ALA A 41 -16.10 -0.38 -0.25
C ALA A 41 -17.63 -0.39 -0.39
N GLU A 42 -18.16 0.18 -1.48
CA GLU A 42 -19.59 0.15 -1.79
C GLU A 42 -20.11 -1.28 -2.00
N GLU A 43 -19.37 -2.09 -2.76
CA GLU A 43 -19.73 -3.50 -2.99
C GLU A 43 -19.68 -4.33 -1.71
N ALA A 44 -18.67 -4.14 -0.87
CA ALA A 44 -18.61 -4.79 0.44
C ALA A 44 -19.80 -4.38 1.31
N GLN A 45 -20.14 -3.09 1.31
CA GLN A 45 -21.26 -2.57 2.09
C GLN A 45 -22.61 -3.08 1.59
N THR A 46 -22.79 -3.39 0.31
CA THR A 46 -24.03 -4.01 -0.17
C THR A 46 -24.07 -5.51 0.11
N ARG A 47 -22.92 -6.20 0.03
CA ARG A 47 -22.83 -7.65 0.20
C ARG A 47 -22.72 -8.13 1.65
N HIS A 48 -22.35 -7.26 2.61
CA HIS A 48 -22.07 -7.68 4.00
C HIS A 48 -23.19 -8.48 4.65
N PHE A 49 -24.44 -8.24 4.26
CA PHE A 49 -25.60 -8.95 4.81
C PHE A 49 -25.71 -10.39 4.28
N ALA A 50 -25.30 -10.63 3.03
CA ALA A 50 -25.32 -11.93 2.40
C ALA A 50 -24.02 -12.73 2.63
N ASP A 51 -22.89 -12.02 2.74
CA ASP A 51 -21.57 -12.58 2.96
C ASP A 51 -20.76 -11.66 3.87
N VAL A 52 -20.53 -12.12 5.10
CA VAL A 52 -19.77 -11.36 6.10
C VAL A 52 -18.30 -11.17 5.70
N THR A 53 -17.74 -12.08 4.91
CA THR A 53 -16.33 -12.02 4.45
C THR A 53 -16.11 -10.87 3.46
N ALA A 54 -17.18 -10.31 2.88
CA ALA A 54 -17.08 -9.12 2.06
C ALA A 54 -16.48 -7.92 2.81
N MET A 55 -16.57 -7.90 4.14
CA MET A 55 -15.98 -6.85 4.99
C MET A 55 -14.47 -7.01 5.23
N ASP A 56 -13.86 -8.13 4.85
CA ASP A 56 -12.43 -8.39 5.06
C ASP A 56 -11.54 -7.40 4.28
N ILE A 57 -12.09 -6.67 3.30
CA ILE A 57 -11.40 -5.60 2.57
C ILE A 57 -10.95 -4.45 3.48
N PHE A 58 -11.57 -4.28 4.64
CA PHE A 58 -11.21 -3.26 5.62
C PHE A 58 -10.15 -3.75 6.59
N ASP A 59 -9.80 -5.04 6.55
CA ASP A 59 -8.75 -5.60 7.37
C ASP A 59 -7.37 -5.28 6.78
N VAL A 60 -6.42 -4.97 7.66
CA VAL A 60 -5.09 -4.53 7.25
C VAL A 60 -4.21 -5.75 6.98
N GLN A 61 -4.22 -6.20 5.72
CA GLN A 61 -3.32 -7.25 5.24
C GLN A 61 -1.93 -6.67 4.96
N LEU A 62 -1.15 -6.41 6.02
CA LEU A 62 0.25 -6.03 5.88
C LEU A 62 1.04 -7.23 5.38
N GLN A 63 1.41 -7.23 4.09
CA GLN A 63 2.44 -8.15 3.62
C GLN A 63 3.73 -7.86 4.38
N ARG A 64 4.32 -8.89 4.96
CA ARG A 64 5.59 -8.79 5.67
C ARG A 64 6.61 -8.18 4.71
N ALA A 65 7.19 -7.04 5.10
CA ALA A 65 8.29 -6.46 4.34
C ALA A 65 9.40 -7.51 4.20
N PRO A 66 9.98 -7.67 2.99
CA PRO A 66 11.05 -8.63 2.79
C PRO A 66 12.18 -8.33 3.77
N THR A 67 12.62 -9.36 4.46
CA THR A 67 13.76 -9.27 5.37
C THR A 67 15.02 -8.97 4.58
N ARG A 68 16.03 -8.41 5.25
CA ARG A 68 17.34 -8.15 4.62
C ARG A 68 17.92 -9.39 3.92
N ALA A 69 17.71 -10.57 4.51
CA ALA A 69 18.14 -11.84 3.92
C ALA A 69 17.39 -12.17 2.63
N GLU A 70 16.08 -11.94 2.57
CA GLU A 70 15.26 -12.15 1.36
C GLU A 70 15.60 -11.14 0.27
N MET A 71 15.86 -9.87 0.62
CA MET A 71 16.36 -8.88 -0.33
C MET A 71 17.74 -9.26 -0.90
N GLN A 72 18.63 -9.80 -0.06
CA GLN A 72 19.95 -10.27 -0.50
C GLN A 72 19.86 -11.52 -1.37
N LEU A 73 18.94 -12.44 -1.08
CA LEU A 73 18.66 -13.61 -1.89
C LEU A 73 18.12 -13.19 -3.27
N GLN A 74 17.15 -12.27 -3.31
CA GLN A 74 16.64 -11.71 -4.57
C GLN A 74 17.74 -11.03 -5.39
N LEU A 75 18.66 -10.29 -4.76
CA LEU A 75 19.80 -9.67 -5.45
C LEU A 75 20.81 -10.69 -6.00
N ALA A 76 20.93 -11.85 -5.34
CA ALA A 76 21.82 -12.93 -5.76
C ALA A 76 21.19 -13.83 -6.84
N GLU A 77 19.87 -14.02 -6.78
CA GLU A 77 19.08 -14.77 -7.77
C GLU A 77 18.84 -13.97 -9.06
N ASP A 78 18.70 -12.65 -8.95
CA ASP A 78 18.57 -11.73 -10.09
C ASP A 78 19.62 -10.60 -10.00
N PRO A 79 20.87 -10.84 -10.46
CA PRO A 79 21.87 -9.79 -10.56
C PRO A 79 21.55 -8.73 -11.62
N ALA A 80 20.44 -8.86 -12.37
CA ALA A 80 20.09 -8.01 -13.50
C ALA A 80 19.06 -6.92 -13.17
N GLN A 81 18.53 -6.83 -11.93
CA GLN A 81 17.72 -5.68 -11.51
C GLN A 81 18.56 -4.62 -10.76
N PRO A 82 19.05 -3.58 -11.46
CA PRO A 82 19.65 -2.43 -10.79
C PRO A 82 18.56 -1.60 -10.10
N SER A 83 18.32 -1.85 -8.81
CA SER A 83 17.73 -0.83 -7.95
C SER A 83 18.78 0.25 -7.69
N SER A 84 18.83 1.23 -8.59
CA SER A 84 19.37 2.59 -8.45
C SER A 84 20.36 2.85 -7.30
N ALA A 85 21.57 2.29 -7.42
CA ALA A 85 22.86 2.96 -7.18
C ALA A 85 24.02 1.98 -7.43
N CYS A 86 24.02 1.33 -8.61
CA CYS A 86 25.18 0.57 -9.02
C CYS A 86 26.24 1.53 -9.55
N SER A 87 27.38 1.63 -8.89
CA SER A 87 28.49 2.43 -9.40
C SER A 87 29.06 1.78 -10.65
N VAL A 88 29.49 2.60 -11.61
CA VAL A 88 30.01 2.19 -12.93
C VAL A 88 31.15 1.16 -12.81
N ALA A 89 31.93 1.21 -11.72
CA ALA A 89 33.01 0.27 -11.45
C ALA A 89 32.54 -1.16 -11.13
N SER A 90 31.36 -1.32 -10.54
CA SER A 90 30.82 -2.63 -10.17
C SER A 90 30.37 -3.43 -11.39
N TRP A 91 29.76 -2.76 -12.38
CA TRP A 91 29.37 -3.38 -13.65
C TRP A 91 30.57 -3.77 -14.51
N LEU A 92 31.61 -2.93 -14.54
CA LEU A 92 32.83 -3.24 -15.30
C LEU A 92 33.58 -4.43 -14.72
N SER A 93 33.63 -4.55 -13.40
CA SER A 93 34.25 -5.71 -12.74
C SER A 93 33.46 -7.00 -13.00
N LEU A 94 32.13 -6.91 -13.12
CA LEU A 94 31.29 -8.05 -13.48
C LEU A 94 31.51 -8.48 -14.94
N GLY A 95 31.63 -7.53 -15.88
CA GLY A 95 31.91 -7.82 -17.28
C GLY A 95 33.26 -8.51 -17.49
N LEU A 96 34.31 -8.04 -16.81
CA LEU A 96 35.64 -8.63 -16.86
C LEU A 96 35.68 -10.07 -16.35
N LYS A 97 34.93 -10.36 -15.29
CA LYS A 97 34.89 -11.70 -14.69
C LYS A 97 34.16 -12.73 -15.55
N ILE A 98 33.27 -12.27 -16.43
CA ILE A 98 32.56 -13.13 -17.40
C ILE A 98 33.49 -13.46 -18.58
N GLU A 99 34.30 -12.49 -19.03
CA GLU A 99 35.29 -12.69 -20.10
C GLU A 99 36.41 -13.65 -19.68
N GLU A 100 36.79 -13.66 -18.40
CA GLU A 100 37.82 -14.57 -17.84
C GLU A 100 37.35 -16.04 -17.71
N LEU A 101 36.05 -16.30 -17.89
CA LEU A 101 35.44 -17.63 -17.83
C LEU A 101 35.10 -18.23 -19.21
N GLN A 102 35.45 -17.55 -20.31
CA GLN A 102 35.36 -18.04 -21.69
C GLN A 102 36.72 -18.44 -22.27
#